data_AF-A0A535XX23-F1
#
_entry.id   AF-A0A535XX23-F1
#
_cell.length_a   1.000
_cell.length_b   1.000
_cell.length_c   1.000
_cell.angle_alpha   90.00
_cell.angle_beta   90.00
_cell.angle_gamma   90.00
#
_symmetry.space_group_name_H-M   'P 1'
#
loop_
_entity.id
_entity.type
_entity.pdbx_description
1 polymer ?
#
loop_
_entity_poly.entity_id
_entity_poly.type
_entity_poly.pdbx_seq_one_letter_code
_entity_poly.pdbx_strand_id
1 'polypeptide(L)'
;MPRSRRDATRAPSGRDWIVRPFDSHPDELISASLTGDLTDLERRELEAHLSSCPECRDTLEAFSQQRQMLAGMRQSPLPRDLAARVRTGIESRRFAMPWYRRPSGWLTGVASVATVAVAALLTVVFLNGRGNPTAPASASPSPSPTVSAAASASPSPVPTAAPLPLNMQAGDLLYVQLTGPIDDPKLTVIEAQSAAKVGLANPGTGQYSETKRAALSPDGRALAFATETGAKGSWRIVVASLANGATKQLAETWPVAFGRRIAWSPDGRYLAFTVASVGANGTSDVWLYDRTSGSARQLTHAGNAYFASWAPQNADNEQLWVSLGEANPVSQLAQFPTAAGIPSDDPLAGEATTVAGVFAPLVSRDGQHALYWTGTMSLDGTNGWIFSKGGMPQLTPMDGNWKATPLFSDLTVGQGGEAFASGELSWADDSDTYAVWGANWAGTPEGNDYPDSNGVYVGRVSNGQLSRTSAPDLGTMTSSSGDALYLVDVALSPDGSTAAVTLGIPLPGDLATPKSYLRAVTVNGDHPPADVGGGANPQQWSGPGVFVPASVGG
;
A
#
# COMPACT_ATOMS: atom_id res chain seq x y z
N MET A 1 -70.46 -22.79 -36.95
CA MET A 1 -69.41 -23.85 -37.05
C MET A 1 -68.97 -23.95 -38.50
N PRO A 2 -67.75 -24.38 -38.83
CA PRO A 2 -66.63 -24.84 -37.98
C PRO A 2 -65.27 -24.18 -38.41
N ARG A 3 -64.07 -24.41 -37.88
CA ARG A 3 -63.51 -25.06 -36.68
C ARG A 3 -62.04 -24.61 -36.54
N SER A 4 -61.57 -24.67 -35.30
CA SER A 4 -60.19 -24.61 -34.80
C SER A 4 -59.14 -25.48 -35.53
N ARG A 5 -57.89 -25.01 -35.53
CA ARG A 5 -56.67 -25.78 -35.19
C ARG A 5 -55.80 -24.86 -34.33
N ARG A 6 -55.70 -25.04 -33.00
CA ARG A 6 -54.82 -25.99 -32.28
C ARG A 6 -53.39 -26.01 -32.84
N ASP A 7 -52.59 -25.05 -32.40
CA ASP A 7 -51.15 -25.26 -32.28
C ASP A 7 -50.84 -25.78 -30.88
N ALA A 8 -50.42 -27.04 -30.85
CA ALA A 8 -49.77 -27.66 -29.71
C ALA A 8 -48.65 -28.54 -30.27
N THR A 9 -47.44 -27.99 -30.36
CA THR A 9 -46.21 -28.78 -30.44
C THR A 9 -45.10 -28.07 -29.65
N ARG A 10 -44.97 -28.50 -28.39
CA ARG A 10 -43.73 -28.83 -27.68
C ARG A 10 -42.44 -28.21 -28.26
N ALA A 11 -41.88 -27.26 -27.52
CA ALA A 11 -40.52 -26.75 -27.72
C ALA A 11 -39.45 -27.86 -27.53
N PRO A 12 -38.42 -27.92 -28.39
CA PRO A 12 -37.12 -28.43 -28.03
C PRO A 12 -36.20 -27.28 -27.59
N SER A 13 -35.52 -27.47 -26.47
CA SER A 13 -34.42 -26.66 -25.97
C SER A 13 -33.28 -26.55 -26.99
N GLY A 14 -32.88 -25.33 -27.35
CA GLY A 14 -31.74 -25.08 -28.22
C GLY A 14 -31.16 -23.69 -28.00
N ARG A 15 -30.08 -23.65 -27.21
CA ARG A 15 -29.13 -22.55 -26.92
C ARG A 15 -29.24 -21.30 -27.82
N ASP A 16 -29.62 -20.19 -27.20
CA ASP A 16 -29.41 -18.83 -27.72
C ASP A 16 -27.90 -18.52 -27.76
N TRP A 17 -27.42 -18.19 -28.95
CA TRP A 17 -26.13 -17.55 -29.18
C TRP A 17 -26.36 -16.05 -28.98
N ILE A 18 -25.81 -15.53 -27.88
CA ILE A 18 -25.85 -14.09 -27.59
C ILE A 18 -24.94 -13.40 -28.60
N VAL A 19 -25.55 -12.64 -29.52
CA VAL A 19 -24.89 -11.54 -30.22
C VAL A 19 -24.47 -10.54 -29.15
N ARG A 20 -23.15 -10.39 -28.93
CA ARG A 20 -22.62 -9.32 -28.09
C ARG A 20 -22.86 -7.97 -28.80
N PRO A 21 -23.27 -6.91 -28.09
CA PRO A 21 -23.43 -5.59 -28.68
C PRO A 21 -22.08 -5.06 -29.23
N PHE A 22 -22.16 -4.35 -30.35
CA PHE A 22 -21.06 -3.94 -31.24
C PHE A 22 -20.19 -2.76 -30.72
N ASP A 23 -20.03 -2.57 -29.41
CA ASP A 23 -19.35 -1.38 -28.82
C ASP A 23 -18.05 -1.67 -28.04
N SER A 24 -17.44 -2.86 -28.20
CA SER A 24 -16.10 -3.14 -27.64
C SER A 24 -15.07 -3.27 -28.75
N HIS A 25 -14.02 -2.44 -28.73
CA HIS A 25 -12.87 -2.56 -29.64
C HIS A 25 -12.18 -3.94 -29.42
N PRO A 26 -11.86 -4.69 -30.49
CA PRO A 26 -11.37 -6.07 -30.38
C PRO A 26 -9.84 -6.12 -30.19
N ASP A 27 -9.33 -5.54 -29.11
CA ASP A 27 -7.89 -5.41 -28.84
C ASP A 27 -7.16 -6.76 -28.78
N GLU A 28 -7.82 -7.78 -28.24
CA GLU A 28 -7.29 -9.15 -28.18
C GLU A 28 -7.09 -9.76 -29.58
N LEU A 29 -8.02 -9.49 -30.52
CA LEU A 29 -7.92 -9.99 -31.90
C LEU A 29 -6.85 -9.22 -32.69
N ILE A 30 -6.71 -7.91 -32.46
CA ILE A 30 -5.65 -7.10 -33.06
C ILE A 30 -4.28 -7.63 -32.62
N SER A 31 -4.09 -7.90 -31.33
CA SER A 31 -2.83 -8.44 -30.80
C SER A 31 -2.51 -9.83 -31.37
N ALA A 32 -3.48 -10.74 -31.38
CA ALA A 32 -3.33 -12.08 -31.95
C ALA A 32 -3.08 -12.07 -33.47
N SER A 33 -3.61 -11.07 -34.20
CA SER A 33 -3.35 -10.90 -35.64
C SER A 33 -1.88 -10.62 -35.92
N LEU A 34 -1.22 -9.87 -35.04
CA LEU A 34 0.18 -9.50 -35.19
C LEU A 34 1.09 -10.70 -34.92
N THR A 35 0.75 -11.59 -33.97
CA THR A 35 1.55 -12.78 -33.67
C THR A 35 1.31 -13.94 -34.65
N GLY A 36 0.20 -13.91 -35.39
CA GLY A 36 -0.19 -14.96 -36.34
C GLY A 36 -1.06 -16.06 -35.72
N ASP A 37 -1.56 -15.84 -34.50
CA ASP A 37 -2.28 -16.83 -33.69
C ASP A 37 -3.81 -16.71 -33.83
N LEU A 38 -4.31 -16.27 -34.99
CA LEU A 38 -5.75 -16.18 -35.27
C LEU A 38 -6.29 -17.42 -36.00
N THR A 39 -7.40 -17.95 -35.51
CA THR A 39 -8.22 -18.92 -36.24
C THR A 39 -8.92 -18.27 -37.45
N ASP A 40 -9.41 -19.09 -38.40
CA ASP A 40 -10.12 -18.59 -39.59
C ASP A 40 -11.47 -17.94 -39.26
N LEU A 41 -12.07 -18.25 -38.11
CA LEU A 41 -13.30 -17.59 -37.64
C LEU A 41 -12.98 -16.19 -37.11
N GLU A 42 -12.01 -16.11 -36.19
CA GLU A 42 -11.57 -14.84 -35.58
C GLU A 42 -10.99 -13.86 -36.61
N ARG A 43 -10.29 -14.37 -37.64
CA ARG A 43 -9.79 -13.55 -38.75
C ARG A 43 -10.93 -12.87 -39.50
N ARG A 44 -12.02 -13.60 -39.79
CA ARG A 44 -13.21 -13.04 -40.47
C ARG A 44 -13.96 -12.05 -39.58
N GLU A 45 -14.00 -12.29 -38.27
CA GLU A 45 -14.59 -11.36 -37.29
C GLU A 45 -13.79 -10.05 -37.23
N LEU A 46 -12.46 -10.14 -37.15
CA LEU A 46 -11.58 -8.99 -37.16
C LEU A 46 -11.67 -8.21 -38.49
N GLU A 47 -11.64 -8.89 -39.63
CA GLU A 47 -11.79 -8.26 -40.95
C GLU A 47 -13.14 -7.53 -41.10
N ALA A 48 -14.23 -8.14 -40.63
CA ALA A 48 -15.55 -7.50 -40.63
C ALA A 48 -15.56 -6.23 -39.76
N HIS A 49 -14.95 -6.28 -38.57
CA HIS A 49 -14.87 -5.12 -37.67
C HIS A 49 -14.00 -3.98 -38.24
N LEU A 50 -12.84 -4.32 -38.79
CA LEU A 50 -11.92 -3.34 -39.41
C LEU A 50 -12.54 -2.65 -40.63
N SER A 51 -13.48 -3.30 -41.31
CA SER A 51 -14.20 -2.68 -42.43
C SER A 51 -15.11 -1.51 -42.01
N SER A 52 -15.55 -1.48 -40.75
CA SER A 52 -16.47 -0.48 -40.19
C SER A 52 -15.86 0.49 -39.18
N CYS A 53 -14.67 0.20 -38.63
CA CYS A 53 -14.03 1.03 -37.59
C CYS A 53 -12.69 1.64 -38.06
N PRO A 54 -12.60 2.98 -38.26
CA PRO A 54 -11.35 3.67 -38.61
C PRO A 54 -10.27 3.58 -37.53
N GLU A 55 -10.64 3.75 -36.25
CA GLU A 55 -9.70 3.79 -35.13
C GLU A 55 -8.95 2.46 -34.92
N CYS A 56 -9.64 1.32 -35.08
CA CYS A 56 -9.01 0.01 -35.02
C CYS A 56 -8.07 -0.25 -36.21
N ARG A 57 -8.32 0.36 -37.37
CA ARG A 57 -7.39 0.28 -38.52
C ARG A 57 -6.11 1.05 -38.22
N ASP A 58 -6.23 2.26 -37.70
CA ASP A 58 -5.08 3.10 -37.32
C ASP A 58 -4.24 2.42 -36.23
N THR A 59 -4.90 1.78 -35.26
CA THR A 59 -4.24 1.02 -34.18
C THR A 59 -3.46 -0.19 -34.73
N LEU A 60 -4.07 -0.99 -35.62
CA LEU A 60 -3.40 -2.12 -36.25
C LEU A 60 -2.21 -1.68 -37.11
N GLU A 61 -2.36 -0.57 -37.83
CA GLU A 61 -1.28 0.01 -38.64
C GLU A 61 -0.10 0.43 -37.76
N ALA A 62 -0.35 1.16 -36.67
CA ALA A 62 0.69 1.61 -35.74
C ALA A 62 1.50 0.43 -35.16
N PHE A 63 0.84 -0.63 -34.72
CA PHE A 63 1.53 -1.81 -34.19
C PHE A 63 2.29 -2.60 -35.27
N SER A 64 1.76 -2.65 -36.50
CA SER A 64 2.45 -3.30 -37.62
C SER A 64 3.77 -2.58 -37.97
N GLN A 65 3.75 -1.24 -37.99
CA GLN A 65 4.93 -0.42 -38.24
C GLN A 65 5.99 -0.60 -37.14
N GLN A 66 5.57 -0.59 -35.87
CA GLN A 66 6.46 -0.84 -34.74
C GLN A 66 7.14 -2.22 -34.85
N ARG A 67 6.38 -3.27 -35.20
CA ARG A 67 6.94 -4.62 -35.37
C ARG A 67 7.90 -4.70 -36.55
N GLN A 68 7.65 -3.98 -37.64
CA GLN A 68 8.54 -3.92 -38.79
C GLN A 68 9.87 -3.24 -38.44
N MET A 69 9.85 -2.21 -37.58
CA MET A 69 11.07 -1.60 -37.03
C MET A 69 11.86 -2.58 -36.16
N LEU A 70 11.18 -3.36 -35.30
CA LEU A 70 11.82 -4.35 -34.44
C LEU A 70 12.40 -5.55 -35.23
N ALA A 71 11.76 -5.95 -36.32
CA ALA A 71 12.23 -7.05 -37.18
C ALA A 71 13.56 -6.74 -37.90
N GLY A 72 13.90 -5.44 -38.05
CA GLY A 72 15.18 -4.99 -38.60
C GLY A 72 16.35 -5.04 -37.61
N MET A 73 16.11 -5.26 -36.31
CA MET A 73 17.17 -5.37 -35.32
C MET A 73 17.88 -6.72 -35.42
N ARG A 74 19.19 -6.69 -35.67
CA ARG A 74 20.04 -7.89 -35.64
C ARG A 74 20.00 -8.51 -34.24
N GLN A 75 19.30 -9.63 -34.10
CA GLN A 75 19.43 -10.49 -32.93
C GLN A 75 20.86 -10.99 -32.85
N SER A 76 21.55 -10.67 -31.74
CA SER A 76 22.88 -11.19 -31.46
C SER A 76 22.78 -12.71 -31.30
N PRO A 77 23.59 -13.52 -32.00
CA PRO A 77 23.51 -14.96 -31.89
C PRO A 77 23.82 -15.38 -30.45
N LEU A 78 22.94 -16.22 -29.89
CA LEU A 78 23.06 -16.74 -28.54
C LEU A 78 24.43 -17.41 -28.37
N PRO A 79 25.23 -17.03 -27.35
CA PRO A 79 26.52 -17.64 -27.08
C PRO A 79 26.39 -19.15 -26.89
N ARG A 80 27.28 -19.94 -27.51
CA ARG A 80 27.23 -21.42 -27.52
C ARG A 80 27.35 -22.04 -26.12
N ASP A 81 27.85 -21.28 -25.15
CA ASP A 81 28.01 -21.67 -23.76
C ASP A 81 26.85 -21.23 -22.87
N LEU A 82 25.80 -20.58 -23.41
CA LEU A 82 24.62 -20.16 -22.66
C LEU A 82 23.97 -21.34 -21.94
N ALA A 83 23.81 -22.48 -22.62
CA ALA A 83 23.24 -23.67 -22.01
C ALA A 83 24.10 -24.23 -20.86
N ALA A 84 25.43 -24.07 -20.95
CA ALA A 84 26.35 -24.46 -19.88
C ALA A 84 26.25 -23.46 -18.71
N ARG A 85 26.27 -22.15 -18.97
CA ARG A 85 26.12 -21.09 -17.96
C ARG A 85 24.79 -21.16 -17.23
N VAL A 86 23.71 -21.51 -17.93
CA VAL A 86 22.39 -21.74 -17.33
C VAL A 86 22.42 -22.99 -16.43
N ARG A 87 23.04 -24.09 -16.86
CA ARG A 87 23.15 -25.31 -16.05
C ARG A 87 24.00 -25.10 -14.80
N THR A 88 25.15 -24.43 -14.93
CA THR A 88 26.00 -24.05 -13.79
C THR A 88 25.29 -23.03 -12.89
N GLY A 89 24.49 -22.12 -13.45
CA GLY A 89 23.66 -21.17 -12.69
C GLY A 89 22.53 -21.84 -11.91
N ILE A 90 21.97 -22.94 -12.42
CA ILE A 90 20.96 -23.76 -11.73
C ILE A 90 21.60 -24.58 -10.61
N GLU A 91 22.80 -25.13 -10.81
CA GLU A 91 23.51 -25.93 -9.80
C GLU A 91 24.15 -25.07 -8.68
N SER A 92 24.53 -23.82 -8.98
CA SER A 92 25.23 -22.93 -8.03
C SER A 92 24.31 -22.00 -7.22
N ARG A 93 23.01 -21.92 -7.53
CA ARG A 93 22.04 -21.19 -6.69
C ARG A 93 21.49 -22.10 -5.58
N ARG A 94 22.19 -22.15 -4.44
CA ARG A 94 21.56 -22.36 -3.13
C ARG A 94 21.19 -21.00 -2.52
N PHE A 95 20.11 -20.40 -3.01
CA PHE A 95 19.18 -19.58 -2.22
C PHE A 95 17.86 -19.41 -2.99
N ALA A 96 16.76 -19.52 -2.22
CA ALA A 96 15.36 -19.12 -2.49
C ALA A 96 14.43 -20.08 -3.29
N MET A 97 13.53 -20.75 -2.55
CA MET A 97 12.04 -20.59 -2.47
C MET A 97 11.24 -20.14 -3.73
N PRO A 98 9.87 -20.05 -3.76
CA PRO A 98 8.75 -20.78 -3.08
C PRO A 98 7.56 -21.19 -4.05
N TRP A 99 6.30 -21.19 -3.55
CA TRP A 99 4.97 -20.80 -4.09
C TRP A 99 4.23 -21.59 -5.21
N TYR A 100 2.94 -21.92 -4.92
CA TYR A 100 1.92 -22.66 -5.69
C TYR A 100 2.02 -24.19 -5.81
N ARG A 101 1.37 -24.89 -4.87
CA ARG A 101 0.19 -25.74 -5.14
C ARG A 101 -0.43 -26.29 -3.84
N ARG A 102 -1.67 -25.86 -3.54
CA ARG A 102 -2.61 -26.62 -2.69
C ARG A 102 -3.00 -27.91 -3.42
N PRO A 103 -3.25 -29.05 -2.75
CA PRO A 103 -3.97 -30.14 -3.37
C PRO A 103 -5.49 -29.92 -3.23
N SER A 104 -6.17 -29.78 -4.36
CA SER A 104 -7.59 -30.08 -4.52
C SER A 104 -7.77 -31.60 -4.55
N GLY A 105 -8.68 -32.13 -3.74
CA GLY A 105 -9.07 -33.53 -3.78
C GLY A 105 -9.95 -33.89 -4.98
N TRP A 106 -9.83 -35.16 -5.37
CA TRP A 106 -10.77 -36.04 -6.10
C TRP A 106 -10.72 -36.16 -7.63
N LEU A 107 -10.78 -37.45 -8.03
CA LEU A 107 -10.92 -38.08 -9.37
C LEU A 107 -9.62 -38.07 -10.20
N THR A 108 -8.89 -39.16 -10.43
CA THR A 108 -9.23 -40.51 -10.94
C THR A 108 -8.03 -41.44 -10.61
N GLY A 109 -8.16 -42.72 -10.27
CA GLY A 109 -8.56 -43.79 -11.17
C GLY A 109 -7.32 -44.52 -11.76
N VAL A 110 -6.79 -45.47 -11.00
CA VAL A 110 -6.02 -46.68 -11.41
C VAL A 110 -4.89 -46.54 -12.45
N ALA A 111 -3.65 -46.72 -12.00
CA ALA A 111 -2.65 -47.59 -12.66
C ALA A 111 -1.47 -47.93 -11.73
N SER A 112 -1.55 -49.12 -11.13
CA SER A 112 -0.47 -50.09 -10.80
C SER A 112 0.80 -49.94 -11.65
N VAL A 113 2.06 -50.05 -11.18
CA VAL A 113 2.84 -51.14 -10.56
C VAL A 113 4.20 -50.46 -10.18
N ALA A 114 4.78 -50.52 -8.98
CA ALA A 114 5.59 -51.63 -8.48
C ALA A 114 5.98 -51.35 -7.01
N THR A 115 5.62 -52.27 -6.12
CA THR A 115 6.30 -52.47 -4.84
C THR A 115 7.53 -53.36 -5.05
N VAL A 116 8.58 -53.19 -4.23
CA VAL A 116 9.24 -54.24 -3.42
C VAL A 116 10.60 -53.77 -2.86
N ALA A 117 10.75 -53.93 -1.53
CA ALA A 117 11.95 -54.06 -0.70
C ALA A 117 12.96 -52.90 -0.69
N VAL A 118 13.36 -52.35 0.46
CA VAL A 118 13.96 -53.08 1.59
C VAL A 118 13.49 -52.49 2.92
N ALA A 119 12.83 -53.34 3.71
CA ALA A 119 12.77 -53.22 5.15
C ALA A 119 13.75 -54.22 5.77
N ALA A 120 14.25 -53.84 6.94
CA ALA A 120 15.00 -54.63 7.93
C ALA A 120 16.52 -54.80 7.71
N LEU A 121 17.29 -53.93 8.39
CA LEU A 121 18.37 -54.43 9.26
C LEU A 121 18.71 -53.43 10.39
N LEU A 122 18.18 -53.78 11.57
CA LEU A 122 18.79 -53.69 12.91
C LEU A 122 18.85 -52.35 13.66
N THR A 123 17.83 -52.18 14.51
CA THR A 123 17.99 -51.80 15.93
C THR A 123 18.86 -52.80 16.71
N VAL A 124 19.39 -52.34 17.85
CA VAL A 124 20.14 -53.05 18.92
C VAL A 124 21.67 -52.91 18.85
N VAL A 125 22.21 -51.87 19.52
CA VAL A 125 23.18 -52.01 20.62
C VAL A 125 23.05 -50.78 21.53
N PHE A 126 22.36 -50.95 22.66
CA PHE A 126 22.41 -50.08 23.83
C PHE A 126 22.80 -50.97 25.03
N LEU A 127 23.67 -50.42 25.90
CA LEU A 127 24.18 -50.96 27.20
C LEU A 127 25.32 -52.00 27.05
N ASN A 128 26.46 -51.96 27.75
CA ASN A 128 26.85 -51.32 29.01
C ASN A 128 28.39 -51.23 29.10
N GLY A 129 28.93 -50.26 29.84
CA GLY A 129 30.33 -50.28 30.28
C GLY A 129 30.76 -49.07 31.13
N ARG A 130 30.83 -49.25 32.45
CA ARG A 130 31.18 -48.27 33.51
C ARG A 130 32.70 -48.04 33.67
N GLY A 131 33.07 -46.89 34.25
CA GLY A 131 34.33 -46.68 34.97
C GLY A 131 34.50 -45.27 35.56
N ASN A 132 34.32 -45.12 36.88
CA ASN A 132 34.68 -43.94 37.70
C ASN A 132 36.20 -43.93 38.02
N PRO A 133 36.76 -42.80 38.50
CA PRO A 133 37.07 -42.71 39.94
C PRO A 133 36.87 -41.34 40.62
N THR A 134 37.06 -41.36 41.94
CA THR A 134 36.53 -40.56 43.05
C THR A 134 37.46 -39.44 43.59
N ALA A 135 36.86 -38.30 43.99
CA ALA A 135 37.01 -37.47 45.22
C ALA A 135 38.39 -36.88 45.66
N PRO A 136 38.50 -35.88 46.59
CA PRO A 136 37.49 -35.36 47.53
C PRO A 136 37.40 -33.81 47.73
N ALA A 137 36.51 -33.46 48.67
CA ALA A 137 35.93 -32.18 49.04
C ALA A 137 36.84 -31.16 49.76
N SER A 138 36.38 -29.90 49.85
CA SER A 138 36.75 -28.96 50.92
C SER A 138 35.66 -27.93 51.20
N ALA A 139 35.66 -27.46 52.46
CA ALA A 139 34.55 -26.94 53.25
C ALA A 139 34.12 -25.48 53.00
N SER A 140 32.88 -25.16 53.38
CA SER A 140 32.39 -23.80 53.65
C SER A 140 32.92 -23.24 54.97
N PRO A 141 32.99 -21.90 55.10
CA PRO A 141 32.71 -21.23 56.36
C PRO A 141 31.53 -20.24 56.29
N SER A 142 30.86 -20.12 57.44
CA SER A 142 29.78 -19.19 57.81
C SER A 142 30.25 -17.73 57.93
N PRO A 143 29.31 -16.75 57.97
CA PRO A 143 29.61 -15.33 57.89
C PRO A 143 29.90 -14.70 59.26
N SER A 144 30.62 -13.57 59.26
CA SER A 144 30.65 -12.59 60.34
C SER A 144 30.86 -11.17 59.77
N PRO A 145 30.38 -10.14 60.47
CA PRO A 145 29.84 -8.92 59.85
C PRO A 145 30.89 -7.80 59.74
N THR A 146 30.82 -7.00 58.68
CA THR A 146 31.56 -5.74 58.61
C THR A 146 30.64 -4.61 58.15
N VAL A 147 30.18 -3.86 59.16
CA VAL A 147 29.98 -2.41 59.24
C VAL A 147 29.50 -1.67 57.98
N SER A 148 28.27 -1.19 58.10
CA SER A 148 27.65 -0.16 57.27
C SER A 148 28.48 1.13 57.27
N ALA A 149 28.98 1.52 56.09
CA ALA A 149 29.35 2.89 55.79
C ALA A 149 28.36 3.40 54.75
N ALA A 150 27.41 4.21 55.19
CA ALA A 150 26.48 4.92 54.33
C ALA A 150 27.26 5.91 53.44
N ALA A 151 27.56 5.50 52.22
CA ALA A 151 27.87 6.42 51.14
C ALA A 151 26.54 6.90 50.56
N SER A 152 26.22 8.18 50.75
CA SER A 152 25.12 8.85 50.05
C SER A 152 25.21 8.54 48.56
N ALA A 153 24.22 7.80 48.05
CA ALA A 153 24.05 7.63 46.62
C ALA A 153 23.67 8.98 46.03
N SER A 154 24.61 9.64 45.36
CA SER A 154 24.25 10.64 44.35
C SER A 154 23.31 9.97 43.35
N PRO A 155 22.18 10.59 42.97
CA PRO A 155 21.32 10.03 41.95
C PRO A 155 22.15 9.86 40.67
N SER A 156 22.15 8.65 40.11
CA SER A 156 22.69 8.40 38.78
C SER A 156 22.08 9.43 37.83
N PRO A 157 22.88 10.11 36.97
CA PRO A 157 22.32 11.01 35.99
C PRO A 157 21.33 10.22 35.15
N VAL A 158 20.09 10.71 35.09
CA VAL A 158 19.06 10.18 34.18
C VAL A 158 19.70 10.20 32.79
N PRO A 159 19.76 9.07 32.05
CA PRO A 159 20.36 9.05 30.73
C PRO A 159 19.63 10.07 29.86
N THR A 160 20.32 11.13 29.45
CA THR A 160 19.81 12.09 28.48
C THR A 160 19.42 11.33 27.22
N ALA A 161 18.14 11.42 26.82
CA ALA A 161 17.67 10.81 25.60
C ALA A 161 18.58 11.25 24.43
N ALA A 162 19.05 10.28 23.64
CA ALA A 162 19.89 10.59 22.50
C ALA A 162 19.13 11.52 21.53
N PRO A 163 19.77 12.60 21.03
CA PRO A 163 19.10 13.59 20.19
C PRO A 163 18.51 12.94 18.95
N LEU A 164 17.46 13.56 18.42
CA LEU A 164 16.85 13.10 17.19
C LEU A 164 17.83 13.24 16.01
N PRO A 165 17.79 12.30 15.04
CA PRO A 165 18.49 12.48 13.78
C PRO A 165 18.20 13.84 13.14
N LEU A 166 19.12 14.35 12.33
CA LEU A 166 18.96 15.65 11.63
C LEU A 166 18.78 16.87 12.55
N ASN A 167 18.95 16.73 13.87
CA ASN A 167 18.65 17.77 14.88
C ASN A 167 17.21 18.28 14.84
N MET A 168 16.30 17.51 14.26
CA MET A 168 14.89 17.87 14.12
C MET A 168 14.20 17.98 15.47
N GLN A 169 13.11 18.73 15.51
CA GLN A 169 12.23 18.97 16.64
C GLN A 169 10.79 18.60 16.28
N ALA A 170 9.93 18.43 17.29
CA ALA A 170 8.51 18.22 17.08
C ALA A 170 7.90 19.35 16.23
N GLY A 171 7.11 18.99 15.23
CA GLY A 171 6.51 19.94 14.27
C GLY A 171 7.39 20.29 13.07
N ASP A 172 8.66 19.86 13.02
CA ASP A 172 9.50 20.09 11.85
C ASP A 172 8.97 19.30 10.64
N LEU A 173 9.10 19.90 9.44
CA LEU A 173 8.75 19.26 8.18
C LEU A 173 9.97 18.56 7.59
N LEU A 174 9.87 17.25 7.39
CA LEU A 174 10.80 16.46 6.59
C LEU A 174 10.19 16.18 5.22
N TYR A 175 11.03 15.99 4.20
CA TYR A 175 10.56 15.52 2.91
C TYR A 175 11.57 14.62 2.23
N VAL A 176 11.07 13.71 1.39
CA VAL A 176 11.90 12.86 0.55
C VAL A 176 12.17 13.56 -0.77
N GLN A 177 13.43 13.61 -1.21
CA GLN A 177 13.82 14.25 -2.45
C GLN A 177 14.67 13.30 -3.31
N LEU A 178 14.44 13.30 -4.62
CA LEU A 178 15.43 12.78 -5.58
C LEU A 178 16.54 13.81 -5.78
N THR A 179 17.75 13.39 -5.48
CA THR A 179 18.97 14.22 -5.51
C THR A 179 20.04 13.54 -6.38
N GLY A 180 20.97 14.31 -6.94
CA GLY A 180 22.02 13.76 -7.81
C GLY A 180 21.66 13.82 -9.30
N PRO A 181 22.53 13.27 -10.17
CA PRO A 181 22.34 13.32 -11.61
C PRO A 181 21.26 12.33 -12.06
N ILE A 182 20.64 12.58 -13.23
CA ILE A 182 19.49 11.81 -13.75
C ILE A 182 19.80 10.32 -13.93
N ASP A 183 21.07 9.99 -14.19
CA ASP A 183 21.58 8.64 -14.40
C ASP A 183 21.96 7.90 -13.10
N ASP A 184 22.11 8.61 -11.98
CA ASP A 184 22.33 8.05 -10.64
C ASP A 184 21.54 8.83 -9.57
N PRO A 185 20.19 8.83 -9.65
CA PRO A 185 19.38 9.56 -8.69
C PRO A 185 19.40 8.86 -7.34
N LYS A 186 19.49 9.65 -6.27
CA LYS A 186 19.54 9.21 -4.87
C LYS A 186 18.37 9.78 -4.11
N LEU A 187 17.68 8.93 -3.37
CA LEU A 187 16.70 9.39 -2.37
C LEU A 187 17.44 10.00 -1.18
N THR A 188 17.03 11.19 -0.79
CA THR A 188 17.54 11.91 0.38
C THR A 188 16.36 12.40 1.21
N VAL A 189 16.44 12.25 2.53
CA VAL A 189 15.49 12.89 3.46
C VAL A 189 16.09 14.19 3.91
N ILE A 190 15.31 15.28 3.83
CA ILE A 190 15.74 16.65 4.12
C ILE A 190 14.78 17.26 5.12
N GLU A 191 15.32 17.92 6.15
CA GLU A 191 14.55 18.79 7.05
C GLU A 191 14.45 20.18 6.42
N ALA A 192 13.23 20.70 6.33
CA ALA A 192 12.89 21.83 5.48
C ALA A 192 13.53 23.16 5.91
N GLN A 193 13.71 23.40 7.21
CA GLN A 193 14.17 24.70 7.73
C GLN A 193 15.70 24.79 7.80
N SER A 194 16.35 23.79 8.39
CA SER A 194 17.79 23.70 8.59
C SER A 194 18.54 23.14 7.37
N ALA A 195 17.81 22.52 6.42
CA ALA A 195 18.37 21.76 5.30
C ALA A 195 19.29 20.60 5.72
N ALA A 196 19.22 20.17 6.99
CA ALA A 196 19.86 18.95 7.45
C ALA A 196 19.33 17.76 6.65
N LYS A 197 20.22 16.86 6.23
CA LYS A 197 19.87 15.79 5.30
C LYS A 197 20.59 14.48 5.55
N VAL A 198 19.91 13.39 5.19
CA VAL A 198 20.46 12.03 5.20
C VAL A 198 20.13 11.34 3.88
N GLY A 199 21.18 10.87 3.19
CA GLY A 199 21.03 10.08 1.97
C GLY A 199 20.61 8.65 2.30
N LEU A 200 19.67 8.09 1.54
CA LEU A 200 19.16 6.74 1.74
C LEU A 200 19.96 5.74 0.90
N ALA A 201 20.50 4.71 1.56
CA ALA A 201 21.26 3.66 0.88
C ALA A 201 20.34 2.77 0.04
N ASN A 202 20.63 2.68 -1.27
CA ASN A 202 20.12 1.68 -2.23
C ASN A 202 18.64 1.23 -2.08
N PRO A 203 17.64 2.03 -2.54
CA PRO A 203 16.25 1.60 -2.65
C PRO A 203 15.97 0.60 -3.81
N GLY A 204 17.03 0.09 -4.47
CA GLY A 204 16.97 -0.87 -5.58
C GLY A 204 17.37 -0.23 -6.91
N THR A 205 18.25 -0.89 -7.65
CA THR A 205 18.73 -0.45 -8.98
C THR A 205 17.59 -0.50 -10.00
N GLY A 206 17.01 0.65 -10.31
CA GLY A 206 16.04 0.84 -11.37
C GLY A 206 15.68 2.32 -11.50
N GLN A 207 15.57 2.81 -12.73
CA GLN A 207 14.98 4.13 -12.99
C GLN A 207 13.52 4.12 -12.48
N TYR A 208 13.05 5.30 -12.07
CA TYR A 208 11.78 5.62 -11.41
C TYR A 208 11.75 5.27 -9.91
N SER A 209 11.79 6.32 -9.08
CA SER A 209 11.60 6.25 -7.63
C SER A 209 10.82 7.48 -7.16
N GLU A 210 9.64 7.65 -7.75
CA GLU A 210 8.65 8.57 -7.23
C GLU A 210 8.20 8.01 -5.88
N THR A 211 8.58 8.68 -4.80
CA THR A 211 8.02 8.33 -3.50
C THR A 211 6.60 8.88 -3.47
N LYS A 212 5.61 8.00 -3.34
CA LYS A 212 4.19 8.34 -3.40
C LYS A 212 3.55 8.47 -2.02
N ARG A 213 4.19 7.89 -1.00
CA ARG A 213 3.72 7.91 0.39
C ARG A 213 4.89 7.81 1.35
N ALA A 214 4.85 8.53 2.46
CA ALA A 214 5.77 8.31 3.58
C ALA A 214 5.08 8.46 4.93
N ALA A 215 5.66 7.84 5.96
CA ALA A 215 5.24 7.93 7.34
C ALA A 215 6.46 7.90 8.25
N LEU A 216 6.61 8.92 9.10
CA LEU A 216 7.64 8.94 10.15
C LEU A 216 7.18 8.10 11.34
N SER A 217 8.09 7.32 11.93
CA SER A 217 7.79 6.57 13.14
C SER A 217 7.51 7.51 14.32
N PRO A 218 6.68 7.12 15.31
CA PRO A 218 6.33 7.95 16.46
C PRO A 218 7.52 8.43 17.31
N ASP A 219 8.65 7.71 17.24
CA ASP A 219 9.92 8.06 17.89
C ASP A 219 10.81 9.00 17.04
N GLY A 220 10.37 9.37 15.84
CA GLY A 220 11.10 10.19 14.88
C GLY A 220 12.32 9.53 14.24
N ARG A 221 12.60 8.25 14.48
CA ARG A 221 13.91 7.64 14.11
C ARG A 221 13.91 6.86 12.81
N ALA A 222 12.75 6.48 12.30
CA ALA A 222 12.61 5.70 11.08
C ALA A 222 11.56 6.33 10.16
N LEU A 223 11.84 6.27 8.85
CA LEU A 223 10.90 6.68 7.82
C LEU A 223 10.47 5.44 7.03
N ALA A 224 9.17 5.15 7.03
CA ALA A 224 8.59 4.21 6.09
C ALA A 224 8.16 4.97 4.84
N PHE A 225 8.36 4.41 3.66
CA PHE A 225 7.89 5.01 2.42
C PHE A 225 7.55 3.97 1.36
N ALA A 226 6.64 4.34 0.47
CA ALA A 226 6.27 3.58 -0.71
C ALA A 226 6.73 4.31 -1.96
N THR A 227 7.46 3.60 -2.83
CA THR A 227 7.96 4.15 -4.10
C THR A 227 7.50 3.30 -5.26
N GLU A 228 7.06 3.95 -6.33
CA GLU A 228 6.66 3.28 -7.57
C GLU A 228 7.89 2.89 -8.39
N THR A 229 7.86 1.69 -8.98
CA THR A 229 9.00 1.08 -9.65
C THR A 229 8.58 0.31 -10.91
N GLY A 230 9.40 0.44 -11.96
CA GLY A 230 9.23 -0.26 -13.23
C GLY A 230 8.07 0.25 -14.09
N ALA A 231 8.06 -0.13 -15.37
CA ALA A 231 7.08 0.34 -16.36
C ALA A 231 5.62 -0.13 -16.11
N LYS A 232 5.40 -1.04 -15.15
CA LYS A 232 4.07 -1.52 -14.78
C LYS A 232 3.55 -0.91 -13.47
N GLY A 233 4.30 -0.03 -12.81
CA GLY A 233 3.84 0.69 -11.63
C GLY A 233 3.76 -0.14 -10.34
N SER A 234 4.66 -1.12 -10.15
CA SER A 234 4.75 -1.88 -8.89
C SER A 234 5.29 -0.99 -7.76
N TRP A 235 4.74 -1.11 -6.56
CA TRP A 235 5.16 -0.35 -5.40
C TRP A 235 6.14 -1.16 -4.55
N ARG A 236 7.27 -0.56 -4.20
CA ARG A 236 8.16 -1.07 -3.16
C ARG A 236 7.87 -0.37 -1.84
N ILE A 237 7.78 -1.15 -0.79
CA ILE A 237 7.62 -0.66 0.58
C ILE A 237 8.97 -0.77 1.27
N VAL A 238 9.47 0.34 1.78
CA VAL A 238 10.83 0.48 2.33
C VAL A 238 10.77 1.15 3.69
N VAL A 239 11.63 0.72 4.61
CA VAL A 239 11.91 1.43 5.86
C VAL A 239 13.35 1.90 5.87
N ALA A 240 13.56 3.16 6.25
CA ALA A 240 14.87 3.79 6.37
C ALA A 240 15.14 4.23 7.81
N SER A 241 16.37 4.02 8.27
CA SER A 241 16.90 4.62 9.50
C SER A 241 17.37 6.04 9.21
N LEU A 242 16.83 7.03 9.92
CA LEU A 242 17.25 8.42 9.74
C LEU A 242 18.61 8.73 10.39
N ALA A 243 19.11 7.87 11.28
CA ALA A 243 20.41 8.05 11.92
C ALA A 243 21.60 7.82 10.97
N ASN A 244 21.44 6.95 9.98
CA ASN A 244 22.53 6.53 9.10
C ASN A 244 22.13 6.27 7.64
N GLY A 245 20.85 6.46 7.29
CA GLY A 245 20.34 6.26 5.93
C GLY A 245 20.23 4.79 5.51
N ALA A 246 20.46 3.83 6.41
CA ALA A 246 20.32 2.41 6.10
C ALA A 246 18.85 2.09 5.77
N THR A 247 18.62 1.39 4.65
CA THR A 247 17.27 1.02 4.21
C THR A 247 17.06 -0.49 4.25
N LYS A 248 15.79 -0.88 4.32
CA LYS A 248 15.33 -2.25 4.16
C LYS A 248 14.06 -2.27 3.33
N GLN A 249 14.09 -2.94 2.18
CA GLN A 249 12.87 -3.27 1.43
C GLN A 249 12.10 -4.35 2.20
N LEU A 250 10.81 -4.11 2.43
CA LEU A 250 9.91 -5.00 3.15
C LEU A 250 9.08 -5.86 2.20
N ALA A 251 8.58 -5.24 1.12
CA ALA A 251 7.70 -5.90 0.16
C ALA A 251 7.73 -5.21 -1.21
N GLU A 252 7.19 -5.90 -2.21
CA GLU A 252 6.76 -5.35 -3.49
C GLU A 252 5.30 -5.72 -3.69
N THR A 253 4.48 -4.76 -4.11
CA THR A 253 3.01 -4.88 -4.20
C THR A 253 2.50 -4.14 -5.43
N TRP A 254 1.28 -4.46 -5.85
CA TRP A 254 0.57 -3.66 -6.85
C TRP A 254 -0.25 -2.55 -6.19
N PRO A 255 -0.45 -1.42 -6.89
CA PRO A 255 -1.36 -0.39 -6.43
C PRO A 255 -2.78 -0.95 -6.41
N VAL A 256 -3.49 -0.70 -5.32
CA VAL A 256 -4.92 -0.93 -5.19
C VAL A 256 -5.56 0.29 -4.53
N ALA A 257 -6.83 0.54 -4.83
CA ALA A 257 -7.61 1.54 -4.14
C ALA A 257 -7.54 1.28 -2.63
N PHE A 258 -7.29 2.33 -1.85
CA PHE A 258 -7.11 2.30 -0.39
C PHE A 258 -5.87 1.53 0.14
N GLY A 259 -5.15 0.76 -0.67
CA GLY A 259 -3.98 -0.02 -0.24
C GLY A 259 -2.69 0.79 -0.10
N ARG A 260 -2.74 2.11 -0.34
CA ARG A 260 -1.56 3.00 -0.42
C ARG A 260 -1.01 3.39 0.94
N ARG A 261 -1.52 2.82 2.03
CA ARG A 261 -1.19 3.23 3.40
C ARG A 261 -0.20 2.29 4.08
N ILE A 262 0.77 2.95 4.68
CA ILE A 262 1.75 2.38 5.62
C ILE A 262 1.50 3.08 6.96
N ALA A 263 1.33 2.30 8.03
CA ALA A 263 0.94 2.84 9.33
C ALA A 263 1.83 2.26 10.43
N TRP A 264 2.55 3.15 11.12
CA TRP A 264 3.29 2.77 12.32
C TRP A 264 2.34 2.49 13.47
N SER A 265 2.66 1.47 14.26
CA SER A 265 2.02 1.25 15.55
C SER A 265 2.30 2.42 16.49
N PRO A 266 1.44 2.70 17.48
CA PRO A 266 1.62 3.83 18.39
C PRO A 266 2.96 3.80 19.14
N ASP A 267 3.45 2.61 19.50
CA ASP A 267 4.77 2.44 20.12
C ASP A 267 5.95 2.53 19.12
N GLY A 268 5.63 2.58 17.82
CA GLY A 268 6.57 2.62 16.72
C GLY A 268 7.29 1.31 16.45
N ARG A 269 6.99 0.20 17.14
CA ARG A 269 7.63 -1.11 16.98
C ARG A 269 7.23 -1.77 15.66
N TYR A 270 5.96 -1.69 15.29
CA TYR A 270 5.43 -2.35 14.10
C TYR A 270 5.08 -1.37 13.00
N LEU A 271 5.25 -1.79 11.74
CA LEU A 271 4.68 -1.11 10.58
C LEU A 271 3.66 -2.04 9.92
N ALA A 272 2.42 -1.57 9.81
CA ALA A 272 1.38 -2.23 9.04
C ALA A 272 1.35 -1.72 7.60
N PHE A 273 1.17 -2.63 6.65
CA PHE A 273 1.03 -2.33 5.23
C PHE A 273 0.28 -3.45 4.50
N THR A 274 -0.26 -3.14 3.33
CA THR A 274 -0.99 -4.11 2.51
C THR A 274 -0.11 -4.61 1.36
N VAL A 275 -0.13 -5.91 1.09
CA VAL A 275 0.47 -6.52 -0.09
C VAL A 275 -0.63 -7.10 -0.96
N ALA A 276 -0.69 -6.66 -2.21
CA ALA A 276 -1.67 -7.02 -3.22
C ALA A 276 -0.99 -7.65 -4.45
N SER A 277 -1.66 -8.64 -5.05
CA SER A 277 -1.21 -9.35 -6.26
C SER A 277 -2.15 -9.11 -7.45
N VAL A 278 -1.64 -9.20 -8.69
CA VAL A 278 -2.43 -9.04 -9.93
C VAL A 278 -3.14 -10.34 -10.32
N GLY A 279 -4.40 -10.22 -10.75
CA GLY A 279 -5.17 -11.28 -11.40
C GLY A 279 -6.68 -11.14 -11.17
N ALA A 280 -7.49 -11.94 -11.87
CA ALA A 280 -8.97 -11.91 -11.79
C ALA A 280 -9.55 -12.13 -10.38
N ASN A 281 -8.74 -12.60 -9.43
CA ASN A 281 -9.06 -12.75 -8.01
C ASN A 281 -8.01 -12.06 -7.11
N GLY A 282 -7.38 -10.97 -7.59
CA GLY A 282 -6.21 -10.34 -6.96
C GLY A 282 -6.34 -10.26 -5.44
N THR A 283 -5.50 -11.03 -4.74
CA THR A 283 -5.60 -11.15 -3.28
C THR A 283 -4.84 -10.02 -2.63
N SER A 284 -5.44 -9.41 -1.61
CA SER A 284 -4.80 -8.45 -0.72
C SER A 284 -4.76 -8.98 0.71
N ASP A 285 -3.62 -8.86 1.35
CA ASP A 285 -3.46 -9.21 2.74
C ASP A 285 -2.61 -8.18 3.48
N VAL A 286 -2.89 -8.02 4.78
CA VAL A 286 -2.14 -7.14 5.66
C VAL A 286 -0.87 -7.86 6.12
N TRP A 287 0.23 -7.13 6.11
CA TRP A 287 1.54 -7.54 6.58
C TRP A 287 2.00 -6.61 7.70
N LEU A 288 2.76 -7.18 8.64
CA LEU A 288 3.41 -6.45 9.71
C LEU A 288 4.92 -6.60 9.62
N TYR A 289 5.64 -5.50 9.76
CA TYR A 289 7.08 -5.47 9.98
C TYR A 289 7.37 -5.16 11.44
N ASP A 290 8.13 -6.03 12.13
CA ASP A 290 8.62 -5.79 13.48
C ASP A 290 10.04 -5.24 13.41
N ARG A 291 10.21 -3.98 13.86
CA ARG A 291 11.53 -3.32 13.89
C ARG A 291 12.52 -4.01 14.82
N THR A 292 12.04 -4.67 15.87
CA THR A 292 12.90 -5.33 16.88
C THR A 292 13.58 -6.56 16.29
N SER A 293 12.80 -7.43 15.64
CA SER A 293 13.35 -8.60 14.93
C SER A 293 13.88 -8.25 13.54
N GLY A 294 13.53 -7.07 13.02
CA GLY A 294 13.85 -6.63 11.68
C GLY A 294 13.20 -7.50 10.61
N SER A 295 12.04 -8.13 10.87
CA SER A 295 11.40 -9.06 9.93
C SER A 295 9.97 -8.65 9.60
N ALA A 296 9.58 -8.82 8.34
CA ALA A 296 8.22 -8.61 7.86
C ALA A 296 7.53 -9.96 7.63
N ARG A 297 6.23 -10.02 7.87
CA ARG A 297 5.42 -11.24 7.72
C ARG A 297 3.97 -10.91 7.42
N GLN A 298 3.36 -11.80 6.66
CA GLN A 298 1.93 -11.81 6.41
C GLN A 298 1.20 -11.99 7.75
N LEU A 299 0.24 -11.12 8.01
CA LEU A 299 -0.60 -11.18 9.20
C LEU A 299 -1.91 -11.91 8.88
N THR A 300 -2.53 -11.55 7.76
CA THR A 300 -3.86 -12.05 7.38
C THR A 300 -3.77 -12.99 6.18
N HIS A 301 -4.72 -13.92 6.06
CA HIS A 301 -4.86 -14.81 4.90
C HIS A 301 -6.28 -14.77 4.34
N ALA A 302 -6.96 -13.64 4.51
CA ALA A 302 -8.33 -13.43 4.04
C ALA A 302 -8.38 -13.28 2.52
N GLY A 303 -7.30 -12.76 1.91
CA GLY A 303 -7.21 -12.52 0.47
C GLY A 303 -8.01 -11.31 0.00
N ASN A 304 -8.66 -10.59 0.90
CA ASN A 304 -9.35 -9.34 0.63
C ASN A 304 -9.13 -8.31 1.74
N ALA A 305 -8.01 -8.35 2.47
CA ALA A 305 -7.69 -7.34 3.48
C ALA A 305 -6.99 -6.14 2.83
N TYR A 306 -7.71 -5.03 2.67
CA TYR A 306 -7.26 -3.86 1.89
C TYR A 306 -6.56 -2.81 2.72
N PHE A 307 -7.01 -2.63 3.97
CA PHE A 307 -6.60 -1.49 4.78
C PHE A 307 -6.29 -1.93 6.21
N ALA A 308 -5.20 -1.41 6.76
CA ALA A 308 -4.84 -1.60 8.14
C ALA A 308 -4.55 -0.24 8.81
N SER A 309 -5.11 -0.05 10.00
CA SER A 309 -4.91 1.18 10.78
C SER A 309 -4.84 0.86 12.26
N TRP A 310 -3.86 1.44 12.93
CA TRP A 310 -3.70 1.31 14.36
C TRP A 310 -4.69 2.23 15.09
N ALA A 311 -5.29 1.72 16.15
CA ALA A 311 -5.91 2.56 17.16
C ALA A 311 -4.83 3.11 18.11
N PRO A 312 -5.07 4.24 18.79
CA PRO A 312 -4.22 4.71 19.88
C PRO A 312 -3.97 3.62 20.93
N GLN A 313 -2.84 3.70 21.61
CA GLN A 313 -2.42 2.69 22.58
C GLN A 313 -3.41 2.63 23.76
N ASN A 314 -3.86 1.41 24.11
CA ASN A 314 -4.66 1.15 25.30
C ASN A 314 -3.83 0.33 26.29
N ALA A 315 -3.30 0.99 27.34
CA ALA A 315 -2.60 0.50 28.54
C ALA A 315 -1.60 -0.68 28.43
N ASP A 316 -1.97 -1.80 27.78
CA ASP A 316 -1.15 -3.01 27.63
C ASP A 316 -1.11 -3.56 26.19
N ASN A 317 -2.07 -3.20 25.32
CA ASN A 317 -2.21 -3.76 23.97
C ASN A 317 -2.26 -2.67 22.90
N GLU A 318 -1.68 -3.00 21.75
CA GLU A 318 -1.96 -2.28 20.52
C GLU A 318 -3.16 -2.90 19.83
N GLN A 319 -3.95 -2.08 19.15
CA GLN A 319 -5.13 -2.55 18.43
C GLN A 319 -5.00 -2.18 16.96
N LEU A 320 -5.21 -3.16 16.08
CA LEU A 320 -5.16 -2.98 14.65
C LEU A 320 -6.54 -3.24 14.07
N TRP A 321 -7.10 -2.24 13.42
CA TRP A 321 -8.23 -2.40 12.53
C TRP A 321 -7.75 -2.96 11.20
N VAL A 322 -8.41 -4.00 10.71
CA VAL A 322 -8.23 -4.53 9.36
C VAL A 322 -9.56 -4.46 8.62
N SER A 323 -9.58 -3.80 7.46
CA SER A 323 -10.78 -3.66 6.63
C SER A 323 -10.74 -4.62 5.46
N LEU A 324 -11.81 -5.40 5.33
CA LEU A 324 -11.99 -6.39 4.28
C LEU A 324 -12.82 -5.79 3.14
N GLY A 325 -12.28 -5.88 1.93
CA GLY A 325 -12.96 -5.48 0.70
C GLY A 325 -13.95 -6.55 0.27
N GLU A 326 -15.22 -6.21 0.32
CA GLU A 326 -16.32 -7.05 -0.15
C GLU A 326 -17.53 -6.16 -0.46
N ALA A 327 -18.59 -6.73 -1.04
CA ALA A 327 -19.76 -5.95 -1.46
C ALA A 327 -20.34 -5.08 -0.32
N ASN A 328 -20.38 -5.64 0.90
CA ASN A 328 -20.71 -4.92 2.13
C ASN A 328 -19.48 -4.95 3.05
N PRO A 329 -18.61 -3.94 3.01
CA PRO A 329 -17.32 -4.01 3.70
C PRO A 329 -17.49 -4.20 5.20
N VAL A 330 -16.52 -4.88 5.80
CA VAL A 330 -16.40 -5.06 7.24
C VAL A 330 -15.02 -4.65 7.71
N SER A 331 -14.95 -4.17 8.94
CA SER A 331 -13.68 -3.96 9.66
C SER A 331 -13.62 -4.86 10.87
N GLN A 332 -12.47 -5.48 11.09
CA GLN A 332 -12.19 -6.34 12.23
C GLN A 332 -11.12 -5.71 13.12
N LEU A 333 -11.34 -5.71 14.43
CA LEU A 333 -10.37 -5.24 15.42
C LEU A 333 -9.63 -6.42 16.03
N ALA A 334 -8.32 -6.45 15.82
CA ALA A 334 -7.41 -7.42 16.42
C ALA A 334 -6.58 -6.75 17.54
N GLN A 335 -6.34 -7.49 18.63
CA GLN A 335 -5.48 -7.06 19.73
C GLN A 335 -4.07 -7.64 19.57
N PHE A 336 -3.05 -6.84 19.88
CA PHE A 336 -1.64 -7.20 19.79
C PHE A 336 -0.96 -6.95 21.13
N PRO A 337 -0.38 -7.99 21.76
CA PRO A 337 0.47 -7.79 22.92
C PRO A 337 1.72 -7.04 22.47
N THR A 338 1.93 -5.84 23.03
CA THR A 338 3.10 -4.98 22.77
C THR A 338 4.43 -5.73 22.88
N ALA A 339 4.53 -6.68 23.82
CA ALA A 339 5.76 -7.42 24.09
C ALA A 339 5.98 -8.69 23.25
N ALA A 340 4.92 -9.37 22.80
CA ALA A 340 5.00 -10.76 22.32
C ALA A 340 5.55 -10.95 20.89
N GLY A 341 5.87 -9.87 20.19
CA GLY A 341 6.15 -9.93 18.77
C GLY A 341 4.88 -10.20 17.97
N ILE A 342 5.03 -10.39 16.67
CA ILE A 342 3.87 -10.59 15.80
C ILE A 342 3.35 -12.05 15.98
N PRO A 343 2.03 -12.31 16.19
CA PRO A 343 1.48 -13.64 16.56
C PRO A 343 1.54 -14.71 15.45
N SER A 344 1.94 -15.96 15.67
CA SER A 344 2.09 -16.94 14.54
C SER A 344 0.81 -17.21 13.74
N ASP A 345 -0.35 -17.07 14.38
CA ASP A 345 -1.66 -17.34 13.77
C ASP A 345 -2.30 -16.06 13.22
N ASP A 346 -3.23 -16.22 12.29
CA ASP A 346 -4.02 -15.12 11.74
C ASP A 346 -4.97 -14.58 12.83
N PRO A 347 -4.79 -13.33 13.31
CA PRO A 347 -5.62 -12.79 14.37
C PRO A 347 -7.07 -12.56 13.93
N LEU A 348 -7.34 -12.51 12.62
CA LEU A 348 -8.69 -12.38 12.08
C LEU A 348 -9.46 -13.71 12.08
N ALA A 349 -8.76 -14.84 12.18
CA ALA A 349 -9.37 -16.16 12.29
C ALA A 349 -9.85 -16.48 13.73
N GLY A 350 -9.45 -15.67 14.71
CA GLY A 350 -9.79 -15.84 16.13
C GLY A 350 -10.95 -14.96 16.61
N GLU A 351 -10.96 -14.61 17.89
CA GLU A 351 -11.93 -13.69 18.50
C GLU A 351 -11.60 -12.23 18.12
N ALA A 352 -11.95 -11.83 16.90
CA ALA A 352 -11.87 -10.44 16.44
C ALA A 352 -13.25 -9.76 16.51
N THR A 353 -13.30 -8.54 17.03
CA THR A 353 -14.54 -7.74 16.99
C THR A 353 -14.80 -7.30 15.56
N THR A 354 -15.90 -7.75 14.97
CA THR A 354 -16.27 -7.40 13.59
C THR A 354 -17.34 -6.32 13.59
N VAL A 355 -17.13 -5.27 12.79
CA VAL A 355 -18.06 -4.16 12.59
C VAL A 355 -18.43 -4.10 11.11
N ALA A 356 -19.72 -4.27 10.82
CA ALA A 356 -20.24 -4.24 9.45
C ALA A 356 -20.52 -2.81 8.98
N GLY A 357 -20.31 -2.56 7.68
CA GLY A 357 -20.60 -1.26 7.05
C GLY A 357 -19.58 -0.16 7.38
N VAL A 358 -18.49 -0.52 8.07
CA VAL A 358 -17.35 0.35 8.37
C VAL A 358 -16.17 -0.13 7.53
N PHE A 359 -15.49 0.80 6.88
CA PHE A 359 -14.31 0.52 6.08
C PHE A 359 -13.22 1.57 6.33
N ALA A 360 -11.97 1.11 6.43
CA ALA A 360 -10.79 1.92 6.68
C ALA A 360 -10.94 2.91 7.85
N PRO A 361 -11.33 2.46 9.07
CA PRO A 361 -11.51 3.33 10.21
C PRO A 361 -10.18 3.94 10.67
N LEU A 362 -10.16 5.23 10.93
CA LEU A 362 -9.03 5.98 11.47
C LEU A 362 -9.46 6.66 12.76
N VAL A 363 -9.00 6.10 13.88
CA VAL A 363 -9.28 6.63 15.22
C VAL A 363 -8.36 7.83 15.48
N SER A 364 -8.91 8.92 16.01
CA SER A 364 -8.16 10.10 16.43
C SER A 364 -7.17 9.75 17.55
N ARG A 365 -6.11 10.55 17.71
CA ARG A 365 -5.03 10.25 18.64
C ARG A 365 -5.49 10.16 20.11
N ASP A 366 -6.47 10.96 20.50
CA ASP A 366 -7.12 10.93 21.82
C ASP A 366 -8.11 9.75 22.02
N GLY A 367 -8.36 8.96 20.97
CA GLY A 367 -9.27 7.83 20.98
C GLY A 367 -10.75 8.20 21.03
N GLN A 368 -11.12 9.49 20.92
CA GLN A 368 -12.50 9.95 21.11
C GLN A 368 -13.34 9.97 19.84
N HIS A 369 -12.72 10.02 18.66
CA HIS A 369 -13.40 10.11 17.37
C HIS A 369 -12.80 9.13 16.37
N ALA A 370 -13.55 8.82 15.31
CA ALA A 370 -13.04 8.10 14.17
C ALA A 370 -13.60 8.64 12.85
N LEU A 371 -12.76 8.59 11.82
CA LEU A 371 -13.17 8.74 10.43
C LEU A 371 -13.28 7.35 9.81
N TYR A 372 -14.24 7.15 8.93
CA TYR A 372 -14.37 5.88 8.20
C TYR A 372 -15.17 6.06 6.92
N TRP A 373 -15.13 5.05 6.06
CA TRP A 373 -15.91 5.00 4.83
C TRP A 373 -17.08 4.04 4.99
N THR A 374 -18.21 4.35 4.35
CA THR A 374 -19.39 3.47 4.36
C THR A 374 -20.08 3.47 3.01
N GLY A 375 -20.57 2.32 2.57
CA GLY A 375 -21.19 2.14 1.26
C GLY A 375 -21.13 0.71 0.78
N THR A 376 -21.48 0.50 -0.48
CA THR A 376 -21.36 -0.78 -1.19
C THR A 376 -20.16 -0.72 -2.12
N MET A 377 -19.37 -1.79 -2.16
CA MET A 377 -18.18 -1.88 -3.00
C MET A 377 -18.36 -2.87 -4.16
N SER A 378 -17.56 -2.69 -5.21
CA SER A 378 -17.40 -3.64 -6.32
C SER A 378 -15.95 -3.68 -6.78
N LEU A 379 -15.56 -4.80 -7.40
CA LEU A 379 -14.25 -4.93 -8.05
C LEU A 379 -14.19 -4.10 -9.33
N ASP A 380 -13.16 -3.26 -9.43
CA ASP A 380 -12.90 -2.32 -10.53
C ASP A 380 -12.02 -2.93 -11.65
N GLY A 381 -11.62 -4.20 -11.56
CA GLY A 381 -10.74 -4.88 -12.54
C GLY A 381 -9.29 -4.39 -12.58
N THR A 382 -9.06 -3.10 -12.32
CA THR A 382 -7.76 -2.41 -12.31
C THR A 382 -7.32 -2.07 -10.89
N ASN A 383 -8.18 -1.43 -10.09
CA ASN A 383 -7.81 -0.90 -8.78
C ASN A 383 -8.24 -1.78 -7.58
N GLY A 384 -8.83 -2.95 -7.82
CA GLY A 384 -9.40 -3.80 -6.75
C GLY A 384 -10.78 -3.31 -6.32
N TRP A 385 -11.11 -3.41 -5.02
CA TRP A 385 -12.42 -2.98 -4.52
C TRP A 385 -12.52 -1.46 -4.39
N ILE A 386 -13.55 -0.87 -5.01
CA ILE A 386 -13.92 0.55 -4.91
C ILE A 386 -15.38 0.67 -4.46
N PHE A 387 -15.78 1.81 -3.90
CA PHE A 387 -17.20 2.04 -3.66
C PHE A 387 -17.95 2.29 -4.98
N SER A 388 -19.03 1.55 -5.19
CA SER A 388 -19.94 1.74 -6.33
C SER A 388 -21.24 2.42 -5.93
N LYS A 389 -21.54 2.50 -4.63
CA LYS A 389 -22.67 3.25 -4.08
C LYS A 389 -22.33 3.74 -2.69
N GLY A 390 -22.65 4.99 -2.35
CA GLY A 390 -22.27 5.52 -1.04
C GLY A 390 -20.82 6.00 -1.08
N GLY A 391 -19.98 5.43 -0.22
CA GLY A 391 -18.58 5.83 -0.09
C GLY A 391 -18.39 7.19 0.56
N MET A 392 -19.45 7.90 0.99
CA MET A 392 -19.30 9.15 1.72
C MET A 392 -18.47 8.89 2.99
N PRO A 393 -17.31 9.54 3.17
CA PRO A 393 -16.57 9.39 4.41
C PRO A 393 -17.38 10.00 5.56
N GLN A 394 -17.26 9.42 6.74
CA GLN A 394 -18.07 9.70 7.92
C GLN A 394 -17.18 10.06 9.10
N LEU A 395 -17.68 10.89 10.00
CA LEU A 395 -17.15 11.15 11.34
C LEU A 395 -18.07 10.50 12.38
N THR A 396 -17.49 9.92 13.42
CA THR A 396 -18.26 9.35 14.53
C THR A 396 -17.51 9.47 15.86
N PRO A 397 -18.21 9.70 16.99
CA PRO A 397 -17.61 9.51 18.31
C PRO A 397 -17.33 8.02 18.56
N MET A 398 -16.25 7.72 19.28
CA MET A 398 -15.84 6.35 19.62
C MET A 398 -16.56 5.83 20.87
N ASP A 399 -17.90 5.79 20.83
CA ASP A 399 -18.77 5.23 21.87
C ASP A 399 -19.15 3.75 21.63
N GLY A 400 -18.64 3.17 20.53
CA GLY A 400 -18.92 1.80 20.08
C GLY A 400 -20.09 1.65 19.12
N ASN A 401 -20.86 2.72 18.84
CA ASN A 401 -22.09 2.63 18.03
C ASN A 401 -21.89 2.97 16.54
N TRP A 402 -20.72 3.47 16.12
CA TRP A 402 -20.40 3.82 14.73
C TRP A 402 -21.50 4.62 14.02
N LYS A 403 -22.02 5.64 14.71
CA LYS A 403 -23.08 6.50 14.19
C LYS A 403 -22.55 7.36 13.05
N ALA A 404 -23.08 7.15 11.85
CA ALA A 404 -22.70 7.86 10.63
C ALA A 404 -23.07 9.35 10.70
N THR A 405 -22.06 10.21 10.62
CA THR A 405 -22.20 11.65 10.36
C THR A 405 -21.39 11.98 9.11
N PRO A 406 -22.02 12.31 7.96
CA PRO A 406 -21.31 12.54 6.71
C PRO A 406 -20.20 13.59 6.86
N LEU A 407 -19.04 13.41 6.25
CA LEU A 407 -18.00 14.44 6.32
C LEU A 407 -18.33 15.64 5.46
N PHE A 408 -18.97 15.45 4.31
CA PHE A 408 -19.39 16.55 3.43
C PHE A 408 -20.87 16.86 3.67
N SER A 409 -21.15 18.11 4.01
CA SER A 409 -22.50 18.60 4.32
C SER A 409 -23.30 19.03 3.09
N ASP A 410 -22.60 19.40 2.03
CA ASP A 410 -23.16 19.92 0.78
C ASP A 410 -23.28 18.87 -0.32
N LEU A 411 -22.85 17.63 -0.06
CA LEU A 411 -22.93 16.51 -1.00
C LEU A 411 -23.97 15.50 -0.55
N THR A 412 -24.85 15.10 -1.47
CA THR A 412 -25.83 14.04 -1.22
C THR A 412 -25.50 12.82 -2.07
N VAL A 413 -25.25 11.68 -1.43
CA VAL A 413 -25.01 10.42 -2.14
C VAL A 413 -26.32 9.64 -2.26
N GLY A 414 -26.91 9.54 -3.46
CA GLY A 414 -27.99 8.57 -3.68
C GLY A 414 -29.08 8.85 -4.72
N GLN A 415 -29.03 9.94 -5.51
CA GLN A 415 -30.06 10.18 -6.53
C GLN A 415 -29.67 9.68 -7.94
N GLY A 416 -28.37 9.48 -8.21
CA GLY A 416 -27.90 9.13 -9.57
C GLY A 416 -26.81 8.06 -9.66
N GLY A 417 -26.58 7.25 -8.61
CA GLY A 417 -25.42 6.32 -8.59
C GLY A 417 -24.11 7.00 -8.17
N GLU A 418 -24.21 8.14 -7.48
CA GLU A 418 -23.03 8.82 -6.96
C GLU A 418 -22.32 7.99 -5.90
N ALA A 419 -21.00 8.01 -5.94
CA ALA A 419 -20.17 7.49 -4.87
C ALA A 419 -18.84 8.23 -4.84
N PHE A 420 -18.30 8.40 -3.63
CA PHE A 420 -16.86 8.52 -3.50
C PHE A 420 -16.26 7.12 -3.72
N ALA A 421 -15.82 6.84 -4.93
CA ALA A 421 -15.28 5.53 -5.29
C ALA A 421 -14.03 5.20 -4.48
N SER A 422 -13.18 6.20 -4.23
CA SER A 422 -12.04 6.09 -3.34
C SER A 422 -11.58 7.44 -2.81
N GLY A 423 -10.67 7.43 -1.84
CA GLY A 423 -10.00 8.61 -1.34
C GLY A 423 -9.12 8.27 -0.15
N GLU A 424 -8.39 9.26 0.32
CA GLU A 424 -7.54 9.15 1.49
C GLU A 424 -8.04 10.08 2.60
N LEU A 425 -7.82 9.64 3.83
CA LEU A 425 -8.16 10.38 5.05
C LEU A 425 -6.89 10.58 5.87
N SER A 426 -6.79 11.58 6.73
CA SER A 426 -5.75 11.66 7.77
C SER A 426 -6.20 12.51 8.96
N TRP A 427 -5.51 12.33 10.08
CA TRP A 427 -5.63 13.14 11.29
C TRP A 427 -4.34 13.92 11.53
N ALA A 428 -4.47 15.12 12.08
CA ALA A 428 -3.39 15.77 12.81
C ALA A 428 -3.28 15.18 14.23
N ASP A 429 -2.15 15.42 14.90
CA ASP A 429 -1.93 14.95 16.28
C ASP A 429 -2.86 15.66 17.29
N ASP A 430 -3.40 16.83 16.96
CA ASP A 430 -4.36 17.59 17.76
C ASP A 430 -5.71 16.87 17.99
N SER A 431 -5.98 15.77 17.27
CA SER A 431 -7.24 15.00 17.30
C SER A 431 -8.49 15.77 16.86
N ASP A 432 -8.34 17.00 16.38
CA ASP A 432 -9.43 17.87 15.93
C ASP A 432 -9.38 18.07 14.41
N THR A 433 -8.18 18.29 13.85
CA THR A 433 -7.99 18.58 12.44
C THR A 433 -7.82 17.29 11.63
N TYR A 434 -8.57 17.19 10.53
CA TYR A 434 -8.49 16.07 9.59
C TYR A 434 -8.47 16.55 8.14
N ALA A 435 -7.98 15.71 7.25
CA ALA A 435 -7.99 15.96 5.81
C ALA A 435 -8.60 14.80 5.02
N VAL A 436 -9.24 15.15 3.90
CA VAL A 436 -9.71 14.24 2.86
C VAL A 436 -9.09 14.69 1.54
N TRP A 437 -8.49 13.78 0.78
CA TRP A 437 -7.93 14.12 -0.52
C TRP A 437 -7.88 12.92 -1.46
N GLY A 438 -7.59 13.16 -2.74
CA GLY A 438 -7.59 12.11 -3.76
C GLY A 438 -8.97 11.47 -3.92
N ALA A 439 -10.03 12.23 -3.62
CA ALA A 439 -11.40 11.77 -3.57
C ALA A 439 -11.90 11.52 -5.01
N ASN A 440 -11.88 10.27 -5.46
CA ASN A 440 -12.40 9.90 -6.76
C ASN A 440 -13.93 9.85 -6.71
N TRP A 441 -14.58 10.78 -7.39
CA TRP A 441 -16.04 10.86 -7.49
C TRP A 441 -16.55 10.13 -8.73
N ALA A 442 -17.34 9.08 -8.53
CA ALA A 442 -17.99 8.33 -9.60
C ALA A 442 -19.42 8.79 -9.89
N GLY A 443 -19.88 9.87 -9.26
CA GLY A 443 -21.19 10.47 -9.50
C GLY A 443 -21.20 11.53 -10.60
N THR A 444 -22.38 12.11 -10.85
CA THR A 444 -22.45 13.34 -11.66
C THR A 444 -21.81 14.46 -10.84
N PRO A 445 -20.77 15.15 -11.32
CA PRO A 445 -20.18 16.26 -10.57
C PRO A 445 -21.23 17.37 -10.35
N GLU A 446 -21.33 17.91 -9.13
CA GLU A 446 -22.22 19.03 -8.82
C GLU A 446 -21.59 20.36 -9.30
N GLY A 447 -21.30 20.48 -10.60
CA GLY A 447 -20.75 21.68 -11.24
C GLY A 447 -19.36 22.14 -10.75
N ASN A 448 -18.49 22.52 -11.69
CA ASN A 448 -17.09 22.92 -11.43
C ASN A 448 -16.24 21.83 -10.76
N ASP A 449 -16.33 20.59 -11.25
CA ASP A 449 -15.48 19.46 -10.84
C ASP A 449 -15.44 19.17 -9.32
N TYR A 450 -16.51 19.49 -8.59
CA TYR A 450 -16.65 19.23 -7.16
C TYR A 450 -17.41 17.92 -6.88
N PRO A 451 -16.92 17.07 -5.95
CA PRO A 451 -15.60 17.13 -5.30
C PRO A 451 -14.46 16.82 -6.28
N ASP A 452 -13.36 17.56 -6.14
CA ASP A 452 -12.21 17.51 -7.04
C ASP A 452 -11.29 16.35 -6.64
N SER A 453 -11.00 15.47 -7.60
CA SER A 453 -10.05 14.37 -7.44
C SER A 453 -8.62 14.83 -7.12
N ASN A 454 -8.26 16.07 -7.50
CA ASN A 454 -7.00 16.74 -7.13
C ASN A 454 -7.15 17.72 -5.96
N GLY A 455 -8.34 17.75 -5.33
CA GLY A 455 -8.63 18.58 -4.18
C GLY A 455 -8.08 18.02 -2.87
N VAL A 456 -7.76 18.92 -1.96
CA VAL A 456 -7.53 18.64 -0.54
C VAL A 456 -8.64 19.36 0.22
N TYR A 457 -9.29 18.68 1.16
CA TYR A 457 -10.33 19.25 2.00
C TYR A 457 -9.92 19.08 3.45
N VAL A 458 -9.82 20.18 4.20
CA VAL A 458 -9.39 20.15 5.60
C VAL A 458 -10.54 20.60 6.49
N GLY A 459 -10.84 19.82 7.52
CA GLY A 459 -11.94 20.03 8.44
C GLY A 459 -11.50 19.93 9.89
N ARG A 460 -12.39 20.32 10.79
CA ARG A 460 -12.19 20.20 12.24
C ARG A 460 -13.43 19.64 12.90
N VAL A 461 -13.26 18.71 13.82
CA VAL A 461 -14.35 18.15 14.61
C VAL A 461 -15.11 19.26 15.33
N SER A 462 -14.40 20.27 15.84
CA SER A 462 -14.99 21.40 16.56
C SER A 462 -15.80 22.37 15.68
N ASN A 463 -15.50 22.48 14.38
CA ASN A 463 -16.00 23.55 13.51
C ASN A 463 -16.97 23.06 12.43
N GLY A 464 -17.33 21.78 12.45
CA GLY A 464 -18.37 21.21 11.58
C GLY A 464 -17.83 20.49 10.35
N GLN A 465 -18.77 20.05 9.52
CA GLN A 465 -18.54 19.22 8.33
C GLN A 465 -17.86 20.01 7.20
N LEU A 466 -17.21 19.29 6.30
CA LEU A 466 -16.61 19.80 5.07
C LEU A 466 -17.66 20.31 4.09
N SER A 467 -17.20 21.22 3.24
CA SER A 467 -17.88 21.67 2.02
C SER A 467 -16.86 22.05 0.95
N ARG A 468 -17.32 22.54 -0.20
CA ARG A 468 -16.45 23.12 -1.23
C ARG A 468 -15.50 24.19 -0.71
N THR A 469 -15.89 24.95 0.32
CA THR A 469 -15.06 26.04 0.90
C THR A 469 -14.02 25.54 1.89
N SER A 470 -14.01 24.24 2.22
CA SER A 470 -13.00 23.63 3.09
C SER A 470 -11.70 23.28 2.35
N ALA A 471 -11.65 23.52 1.04
CA ALA A 471 -10.42 23.35 0.27
C ALA A 471 -9.46 24.53 0.50
N PRO A 472 -8.24 24.30 1.01
CA PRO A 472 -7.27 25.37 1.15
C PRO A 472 -6.74 25.78 -0.23
N ASP A 473 -6.25 27.02 -0.34
CA ASP A 473 -5.63 27.49 -1.57
C ASP A 473 -4.31 26.75 -1.83
N LEU A 474 -4.31 25.89 -2.85
CA LEU A 474 -3.12 25.17 -3.29
C LEU A 474 -2.22 26.03 -4.18
N GLY A 475 -2.66 27.23 -4.58
CA GLY A 475 -1.98 28.11 -5.51
C GLY A 475 -2.15 27.65 -6.95
N THR A 476 -1.20 28.03 -7.83
CA THR A 476 -1.26 27.64 -9.24
C THR A 476 -1.13 26.12 -9.41
N MET A 477 -2.18 25.47 -9.92
CA MET A 477 -2.27 24.03 -10.19
C MET A 477 -1.78 23.65 -11.60
N THR A 478 -0.94 24.47 -12.18
CA THR A 478 -0.25 24.22 -13.45
C THR A 478 1.26 24.41 -13.27
N SER A 479 2.05 23.63 -14.01
CA SER A 479 3.50 23.77 -14.08
C SER A 479 3.90 25.05 -14.85
N SER A 480 5.17 25.43 -14.80
CA SER A 480 5.70 26.52 -15.63
C SER A 480 5.62 26.24 -17.14
N SER A 481 5.48 24.98 -17.55
CA SER A 481 5.23 24.54 -18.93
C SER A 481 3.74 24.46 -19.28
N GLY A 482 2.83 24.67 -18.32
CA GLY A 482 1.38 24.64 -18.53
C GLY A 482 0.73 23.28 -18.28
N ASP A 483 1.46 22.29 -17.78
CA ASP A 483 0.92 20.96 -17.48
C ASP A 483 0.07 21.01 -16.19
N ALA A 484 -1.10 20.37 -16.20
CA ALA A 484 -1.93 20.25 -15.01
C ALA A 484 -1.23 19.38 -13.95
N LEU A 485 -1.15 19.89 -12.72
CA LEU A 485 -0.57 19.15 -11.60
C LEU A 485 -1.57 18.13 -11.07
N TYR A 486 -1.08 17.00 -10.55
CA TYR A 486 -1.90 16.00 -9.89
C TYR A 486 -1.47 15.81 -8.44
N LEU A 487 -2.42 15.47 -7.57
CA LEU A 487 -2.15 15.28 -6.15
C LEU A 487 -1.48 13.92 -5.88
N VAL A 488 -0.41 13.92 -5.07
CA VAL A 488 0.34 12.71 -4.69
C VAL A 488 0.10 12.35 -3.23
N ASP A 489 0.38 13.27 -2.32
CA ASP A 489 0.35 13.04 -0.87
C ASP A 489 0.04 14.33 -0.10
N VAL A 490 -0.59 14.18 1.07
CA VAL A 490 -0.91 15.23 2.03
C VAL A 490 -0.54 14.75 3.43
N ALA A 491 0.21 15.59 4.15
CA ALA A 491 0.48 15.43 5.58
C ALA A 491 0.04 16.68 6.34
N LEU A 492 -0.53 16.50 7.53
CA LEU A 492 -0.91 17.60 8.42
C LEU A 492 0.17 17.78 9.50
N SER A 493 0.44 19.03 9.86
CA SER A 493 1.28 19.36 11.01
C SER A 493 0.62 18.88 12.30
N PRO A 494 1.39 18.61 13.38
CA PRO A 494 0.83 18.07 14.62
C PRO A 494 -0.27 18.96 15.23
N ASP A 495 -0.17 20.27 15.07
CA ASP A 495 -1.13 21.28 15.53
C ASP A 495 -2.27 21.56 14.53
N GLY A 496 -2.31 20.86 13.40
CA GLY A 496 -3.31 21.03 12.35
C GLY A 496 -3.30 22.39 11.65
N SER A 497 -2.25 23.21 11.82
CA SER A 497 -2.16 24.56 11.26
C SER A 497 -1.64 24.58 9.82
N THR A 498 -0.92 23.54 9.39
CA THR A 498 -0.25 23.47 8.10
C THR A 498 -0.47 22.12 7.43
N ALA A 499 -0.73 22.14 6.13
CA ALA A 499 -0.73 20.95 5.28
C ALA A 499 0.48 20.97 4.34
N ALA A 500 1.27 19.89 4.34
CA ALA A 500 2.32 19.65 3.35
C ALA A 500 1.72 18.83 2.20
N VAL A 501 1.61 19.46 1.01
CA VAL A 501 0.93 18.91 -0.15
C VAL A 501 1.95 18.63 -1.26
N THR A 502 2.03 17.38 -1.70
CA THR A 502 2.91 16.95 -2.80
C THR A 502 2.12 16.92 -4.10
N LEU A 503 2.57 17.69 -5.07
CA LEU A 503 1.92 17.87 -6.37
C LEU A 503 2.85 17.35 -7.48
N GLY A 504 2.47 16.26 -8.13
CA GLY A 504 3.21 15.67 -9.24
C GLY A 504 2.96 16.39 -10.56
N ILE A 505 3.96 16.35 -11.44
CA ILE A 505 3.82 16.77 -12.84
C ILE A 505 3.65 15.50 -13.69
N PRO A 506 2.64 15.43 -14.58
CA PRO A 506 2.48 14.31 -15.50
C PRO A 506 3.76 14.07 -16.31
N LEU A 507 4.15 12.81 -16.44
CA LEU A 507 5.30 12.44 -17.26
C LEU A 507 4.95 12.59 -18.75
N PRO A 508 5.72 13.35 -19.55
CA PRO A 508 5.50 13.46 -20.99
C PRO A 508 5.82 12.16 -21.76
N GLY A 509 6.32 11.13 -21.07
CA GLY A 509 6.58 9.80 -21.59
C GLY A 509 7.43 8.97 -20.63
N ASP A 510 7.56 7.67 -20.89
CA ASP A 510 8.16 6.72 -19.96
C ASP A 510 9.58 7.09 -19.54
N LEU A 511 10.39 7.71 -20.41
CA LEU A 511 11.80 8.02 -20.13
C LEU A 511 12.02 9.38 -19.45
N ALA A 512 10.95 10.16 -19.22
CA ALA A 512 11.08 11.46 -18.58
C ALA A 512 11.41 11.30 -17.09
N THR A 513 12.25 12.21 -16.58
CA THR A 513 12.45 12.29 -15.13
C THR A 513 11.16 12.81 -14.52
N PRO A 514 10.64 12.15 -13.46
CA PRO A 514 9.52 12.69 -12.73
C PRO A 514 9.86 14.06 -12.16
N LYS A 515 8.82 14.79 -11.76
CA LYS A 515 8.95 16.09 -11.12
C LYS A 515 7.77 16.29 -10.20
N SER A 516 8.00 17.01 -9.12
CA SER A 516 6.94 17.41 -8.20
C SER A 516 7.27 18.71 -7.48
N TYR A 517 6.23 19.37 -6.99
CA TYR A 517 6.31 20.42 -5.99
C TYR A 517 5.90 19.84 -4.64
N LEU A 518 6.54 20.33 -3.58
CA LEU A 518 6.05 20.18 -2.22
C LEU A 518 5.64 21.57 -1.73
N ARG A 519 4.38 21.75 -1.35
CA ARG A 519 3.85 23.02 -0.86
C ARG A 519 3.45 22.93 0.59
N ALA A 520 3.90 23.88 1.39
CA ALA A 520 3.34 24.13 2.72
C ALA A 520 2.16 25.10 2.57
N VAL A 521 0.98 24.66 2.98
CA VAL A 521 -0.28 25.39 2.86
C VAL A 521 -0.82 25.65 4.26
N THR A 522 -1.16 26.90 4.58
CA THR A 522 -1.75 27.23 5.89
C THR A 522 -3.22 26.82 5.90
N VAL A 523 -3.63 26.04 6.90
CA VAL A 523 -5.02 25.63 7.07
C VAL A 523 -5.84 26.82 7.58
N ASN A 524 -6.86 27.24 6.82
CA ASN A 524 -7.75 28.38 7.12
C ASN A 524 -7.06 29.76 7.21
N GLY A 525 -5.83 29.90 6.71
CA GLY A 525 -5.12 31.18 6.71
C GLY A 525 -5.09 31.83 5.33
N ASP A 526 -5.00 33.16 5.29
CA ASP A 526 -4.85 33.93 4.04
C ASP A 526 -3.40 33.94 3.51
N HIS A 527 -2.53 33.12 4.08
CA HIS A 527 -1.13 33.06 3.65
C HIS A 527 -1.04 32.23 2.37
N PRO A 528 -0.42 32.77 1.30
CA PRO A 528 -0.25 32.02 0.08
C PRO A 528 0.61 30.78 0.34
N PRO A 529 0.35 29.68 -0.38
CA PRO A 529 1.14 28.47 -0.26
C PRO A 529 2.61 28.75 -0.62
N ALA A 530 3.52 28.09 0.10
CA ALA A 530 4.96 28.25 -0.10
C ALA A 530 5.59 26.94 -0.59
N ASP A 531 6.34 27.01 -1.69
CA ASP A 531 7.13 25.88 -2.17
C ASP A 531 8.28 25.56 -1.20
N VAL A 532 8.41 24.28 -0.84
CA VAL A 532 9.44 23.76 0.07
C VAL A 532 10.67 23.32 -0.72
N GLY A 533 11.87 23.61 -0.19
CA GLY A 533 13.14 23.14 -0.76
C GLY A 533 13.85 24.10 -1.73
N GLY A 534 13.27 25.28 -2.01
CA GLY A 534 13.90 26.38 -2.73
C GLY A 534 14.10 26.19 -4.25
N GLY A 535 13.60 27.13 -5.04
CA GLY A 535 13.85 27.23 -6.48
C GLY A 535 12.58 27.34 -7.32
N ALA A 536 12.50 28.34 -8.20
CA ALA A 536 11.37 28.59 -9.10
C ALA A 536 11.22 27.58 -10.25
N ASN A 537 11.88 26.42 -10.17
CA ASN A 537 11.86 25.38 -11.21
C ASN A 537 11.68 24.02 -10.52
N PRO A 538 10.70 23.19 -10.93
CA PRO A 538 10.42 21.93 -10.26
C PRO A 538 11.66 21.04 -10.24
N GLN A 539 11.98 20.57 -9.03
CA GLN A 539 13.05 19.61 -8.77
C GLN A 539 12.66 18.23 -9.34
N GLN A 540 13.63 17.32 -9.51
CA GLN A 540 13.39 15.97 -10.06
C GLN A 540 12.38 15.15 -9.26
N TRP A 541 12.16 15.43 -7.97
CA TRP A 541 11.02 14.99 -7.18
C TRP A 541 11.21 15.53 -5.77
N SER A 542 10.28 16.36 -5.28
CA SER A 542 10.25 16.83 -3.90
C SER A 542 8.94 16.35 -3.27
N GLY A 543 9.03 15.35 -2.41
CA GLY A 543 7.92 14.77 -1.68
C GLY A 543 7.98 13.23 -1.62
N PRO A 544 7.14 12.62 -0.79
CA PRO A 544 6.16 13.25 0.08
C PRO A 544 6.79 13.92 1.31
N GLY A 545 6.06 14.87 1.88
CA GLY A 545 6.40 15.51 3.14
C GLY A 545 5.82 14.75 4.34
N VAL A 546 6.51 14.76 5.48
CA VAL A 546 6.05 14.23 6.77
C VAL A 546 6.45 15.17 7.89
N PHE A 547 5.58 15.35 8.88
CA PHE A 547 5.91 16.15 10.06
C PHE A 547 6.46 15.28 11.19
N VAL A 548 7.35 15.85 12.00
CA VAL A 548 7.81 15.23 13.24
C VAL A 548 6.66 15.26 14.27
N PRO A 549 6.22 14.10 14.80
CA PRO A 549 5.10 14.03 15.73
C PRO A 549 5.29 14.85 17.01
N ALA A 550 4.19 15.30 17.62
CA ALA A 550 4.23 16.08 18.86
C ALA A 550 4.82 15.30 20.06
N SER A 551 4.74 13.97 20.05
CA SER A 551 5.21 13.12 21.16
C SER A 551 6.71 12.81 21.16
N VAL A 552 7.47 13.27 20.17
CA VAL A 552 8.88 12.92 20.09
C VAL A 552 9.68 13.68 21.15
N GLY A 553 10.40 12.95 22.01
CA GLY A 553 11.32 13.53 23.01
C GLY A 553 10.73 13.82 24.39
N GLY A 554 9.51 13.34 24.66
CA GLY A 554 8.84 13.39 25.98
C GLY A 554 9.21 12.25 26.90
#